data_AF-A0A915MPL4-F1
#
_entry.id   AF-A0A915MPL4-F1
#
_cell.length_a   1.000
_cell.length_b   1.000
_cell.length_c   1.000
_cell.angle_alpha   90.00
_cell.angle_beta   90.00
_cell.angle_gamma   90.00
#
_symmetry.space_group_name_H-M   'P 1'
#
loop_
_entity.id
_entity.type
_entity.pdbx_description
1 polymer ?
#
loop_
_entity_poly.entity_id
_entity_poly.type
_entity_poly.pdbx_seq_one_letter_code
_entity_poly.pdbx_strand_id
1 'polypeptide(L)'
;HVDVSNSKGTAVVQDAIAKLRLQALTKQNETGQIPKSRKVIIQINVNEVNVIDLKTRGIQFKHPINRISYCAKDKQVWGEVFFRNIFY
;
A
#
# COMPACT_ATOMS: atom_id res chain seq x y z
N HIS A 1 -6.07 6.49 2.53
CA HIS A 1 -6.95 5.63 1.72
C HIS A 1 -7.15 6.32 0.37
N VAL A 2 -7.18 5.58 -0.75
CA VAL A 2 -7.49 6.14 -2.08
C VAL A 2 -8.48 5.20 -2.72
N ASP A 3 -9.63 5.69 -3.13
CA ASP A 3 -10.65 4.86 -3.74
C ASP A 3 -10.28 4.49 -5.18
N VAL A 4 -10.67 3.29 -5.60
CA VAL A 4 -10.40 2.74 -6.93
C VAL A 4 -11.70 2.29 -7.57
N SER A 5 -11.77 2.42 -8.89
CA SER A 5 -12.97 2.12 -9.66
C SER A 5 -13.24 0.63 -9.84
N ASN A 6 -12.23 -0.24 -9.69
CA ASN A 6 -12.38 -1.67 -9.92
C ASN A 6 -11.51 -2.50 -8.96
N SER A 7 -11.96 -3.72 -8.62
CA SER A 7 -11.35 -4.62 -7.64
C SER A 7 -10.08 -5.33 -8.13
N LYS A 8 -9.78 -5.28 -9.44
CA LYS A 8 -8.66 -5.97 -10.09
C LYS A 8 -8.07 -5.16 -11.25
N GLY A 9 -6.80 -5.42 -11.57
CA GLY A 9 -6.14 -4.93 -12.78
C GLY A 9 -4.91 -4.07 -12.51
N THR A 10 -3.83 -4.31 -13.27
CA THR A 10 -2.55 -3.61 -13.10
C THR A 10 -2.67 -2.10 -13.34
N ALA A 11 -3.45 -1.68 -14.33
CA ALA A 11 -3.70 -0.26 -14.61
C ALA A 11 -4.37 0.45 -13.42
N VAL A 12 -5.28 -0.23 -12.71
CA VAL A 12 -5.96 0.31 -11.53
C VAL A 12 -4.97 0.49 -10.37
N VAL A 13 -4.04 -0.46 -10.20
CA VAL A 13 -2.97 -0.36 -9.20
C VAL A 13 -2.05 0.81 -9.53
N GLN A 14 -1.66 0.98 -10.80
CA GLN A 14 -0.82 2.10 -11.25
C GLN A 14 -1.47 3.46 -11.01
N ASP A 15 -2.76 3.61 -11.35
CA ASP A 15 -3.52 4.84 -11.08
C ASP A 15 -3.59 5.15 -9.58
N ALA A 16 -3.85 4.13 -8.75
CA ALA A 16 -3.86 4.29 -7.29
C ALA A 16 -2.49 4.73 -6.73
N ILE A 17 -1.40 4.18 -7.26
CA ILE A 17 -0.03 4.59 -6.90
C ILE A 17 0.22 6.04 -7.32
N ALA A 18 -0.18 6.43 -8.53
CA ALA A 18 -0.05 7.80 -9.01
C ALA A 18 -0.79 8.79 -8.10
N LYS A 19 -2.03 8.47 -7.71
CA LYS A 19 -2.82 9.28 -6.76
C LYS A 19 -2.17 9.39 -5.38
N LEU A 20 -1.61 8.30 -4.84
CA LEU A 20 -0.88 8.31 -3.57
C LEU A 20 0.38 9.19 -3.62
N ARG A 21 1.12 9.15 -4.74
CA ARG A 21 2.29 10.01 -4.96
C ARG A 21 1.89 11.48 -5.01
N LEU A 22 0.82 11.80 -5.72
CA LEU A 22 0.28 13.17 -5.77
C LEU A 22 -0.11 13.66 -4.38
N GLN A 23 -0.82 12.84 -3.59
CA GLN A 23 -1.15 13.18 -2.20
C GLN A 23 0.09 13.39 -1.32
N ALA A 24 1.16 12.61 -1.52
CA ALA A 24 2.42 12.78 -0.81
C ALA A 24 3.11 14.11 -1.16
N LEU A 25 3.11 14.49 -2.44
CA LEU A 25 3.64 15.77 -2.92
C LEU A 25 2.82 16.96 -2.38
N THR A 26 1.49 16.86 -2.40
CA THR A 26 0.61 17.89 -1.81
C THR A 26 0.92 18.09 -0.33
N LYS A 27 1.03 17.01 0.45
CA LYS A 27 1.39 17.08 1.88
C LYS A 27 2.77 17.67 2.10
N GLN A 28 3.73 17.37 1.23
CA GLN A 28 5.06 17.97 1.29
C GLN A 28 5.00 19.49 1.04
N ASN A 29 4.21 19.93 0.06
CA ASN A 29 4.05 21.36 -0.25
C ASN A 29 3.38 22.11 0.90
N GLU A 30 2.39 21.51 1.57
CA GLU A 30 1.68 22.12 2.70
C GLU A 30 2.54 22.20 3.97
N THR A 31 3.29 21.14 4.28
CA THR A 31 4.02 21.01 5.56
C THR A 31 5.50 21.38 5.46
N GLY A 32 6.03 21.53 4.25
CA GLY A 32 7.47 21.67 3.98
C GLY A 32 8.27 20.40 4.30
N GLN A 33 7.63 19.31 4.73
CA GLN A 33 8.30 18.08 5.17
C GLN A 33 8.09 16.96 4.16
N ILE A 34 9.20 16.31 3.78
CA ILE A 34 9.14 15.09 2.95
C ILE A 34 8.55 13.96 3.81
N PRO A 35 7.48 13.28 3.36
CA PRO A 35 6.92 12.13 4.07
C PRO A 35 7.99 11.05 4.27
N LYS A 36 8.37 10.78 5.52
CA LYS A 36 9.37 9.76 5.82
C LYS A 36 8.78 8.37 5.56
N SER A 37 9.38 7.63 4.64
CA SER A 37 9.07 6.21 4.44
C SER A 37 9.43 5.43 5.70
N ARG A 38 8.52 4.55 6.13
CA ARG A 38 8.74 3.65 7.27
C ARG A 38 9.21 2.30 6.74
N LYS A 39 10.27 1.76 7.34
CA LYS A 39 10.67 0.38 7.08
C LYS A 39 9.65 -0.55 7.73
N VAL A 40 9.13 -1.49 6.95
CA VAL A 40 8.12 -2.45 7.40
C VAL A 40 8.54 -3.88 7.08
N ILE A 41 8.07 -4.82 7.88
CA ILE A 41 8.09 -6.26 7.58
C ILE A 41 6.71 -6.63 7.05
N ILE A 42 6.67 -7.25 5.87
CA ILE A 42 5.46 -7.86 5.33
C ILE A 42 5.49 -9.34 5.72
N GLN A 43 4.58 -9.75 6.58
CA GLN A 43 4.41 -11.14 6.98
C GLN A 43 3.16 -11.70 6.30
N ILE A 44 3.33 -12.76 5.51
CA ILE A 44 2.25 -13.41 4.77
C ILE A 44 2.10 -14.83 5.31
N ASN A 45 0.87 -15.20 5.68
CA ASN A 45 0.50 -16.58 5.97
C ASN A 45 -0.81 -16.94 5.26
N VAL A 46 -1.27 -18.19 5.43
CA VAL A 46 -2.46 -18.72 4.74
C VAL A 46 -3.78 -18.05 5.16
N ASN A 47 -3.79 -17.31 6.27
CA ASN A 47 -5.00 -16.67 6.81
C ASN A 47 -4.98 -15.15 6.61
N GLU A 48 -3.80 -14.52 6.71
CA GLU A 48 -3.66 -13.07 6.76
C GLU A 48 -2.31 -12.56 6.21
N VAL A 49 -2.34 -11.30 5.80
CA VAL A 49 -1.19 -10.46 5.48
C VAL A 49 -1.08 -9.38 6.54
N ASN A 50 0.07 -9.32 7.20
CA ASN A 50 0.39 -8.33 8.22
C ASN A 50 1.49 -7.39 7.74
N VAL A 51 1.34 -6.10 8.01
CA VAL A 51 2.38 -5.08 7.82
C VAL A 51 2.81 -4.63 9.21
N ILE A 52 4.06 -4.90 9.55
CA ILE A 52 4.63 -4.65 10.87
C ILE A 52 5.67 -3.54 10.74
N ASP A 53 5.55 -2.49 11.55
CA ASP A 53 6.54 -1.42 11.58
C ASP A 53 7.86 -1.95 12.18
N LEU A 54 8.98 -1.84 11.46
CA LEU A 54 10.24 -2.44 11.87
C LEU A 54 10.81 -1.80 13.16
N LYS A 55 10.51 -0.53 13.39
CA LYS A 55 11.04 0.24 14.52
C LYS A 55 10.28 -0.09 15.80
N THR A 56 8.95 -0.09 15.74
CA THR A 56 8.07 -0.30 16.89
C THR A 56 7.68 -1.75 17.10
N ARG A 57 7.88 -2.61 16.08
CA ARG A 57 7.39 -3.99 16.00
C ARG A 57 5.87 -4.12 16.13
N GLY A 58 5.13 -3.02 16.00
CA GLY A 58 3.67 -3.01 16.04
C GLY A 58 3.06 -3.35 14.68
N ILE A 59 1.98 -4.14 14.68
CA ILE A 59 1.18 -4.41 13.49
C ILE A 59 0.45 -3.11 13.11
N GLN A 60 0.78 -2.55 11.94
CA GLN A 60 0.13 -1.36 11.39
C GLN A 60 -1.11 -1.73 10.58
N PHE A 61 -1.02 -2.82 9.83
CA PHE A 61 -2.12 -3.33 9.02
C PHE A 61 -2.21 -4.85 9.16
N LYS A 62 -3.44 -5.34 9.28
CA LYS A 62 -3.77 -6.76 9.29
C LYS A 62 -4.93 -6.98 8.32
N HIS A 63 -4.72 -7.84 7.35
CA HIS A 63 -5.68 -8.08 6.27
C HIS A 63 -5.88 -9.58 6.06
N PRO A 64 -7.09 -10.10 6.26
CA PRO A 64 -7.40 -11.48 5.94
C PRO A 64 -7.16 -11.75 4.44
N ILE A 65 -6.53 -12.89 4.13
CA ILE A 65 -6.12 -13.18 2.75
C ILE A 65 -7.32 -13.30 1.81
N ASN A 66 -8.44 -13.81 2.33
CA ASN A 66 -9.69 -13.98 1.59
C ASN A 66 -10.36 -12.64 1.19
N ARG A 67 -9.88 -11.50 1.73
CA ARG A 67 -10.37 -10.16 1.41
C ARG A 67 -9.47 -9.42 0.40
N ILE A 68 -8.29 -9.96 0.10
CA ILE A 68 -7.36 -9.37 -0.87
C ILE A 68 -7.81 -9.76 -2.27
N SER A 69 -8.33 -8.78 -3.01
CA SER A 69 -8.89 -9.01 -4.35
C SER A 69 -7.84 -9.12 -5.44
N TYR A 70 -6.69 -8.45 -5.27
CA TYR A 70 -5.62 -8.38 -6.25
C TYR A 70 -4.29 -7.96 -5.62
N CYS A 71 -3.20 -8.58 -6.08
CA CYS A 71 -1.82 -8.20 -5.75
C CYS A 71 -1.05 -8.01 -7.05
N ALA A 72 -0.33 -6.91 -7.18
CA ALA A 72 0.50 -6.62 -8.35
C ALA A 72 1.87 -6.10 -7.93
N LYS A 73 2.88 -6.47 -8.74
CA LYS A 73 4.23 -5.94 -8.66
C LYS A 73 4.35 -4.80 -9.67
N ASP A 74 4.63 -3.59 -9.21
CA ASP A 74 5.03 -2.50 -10.09
C ASP A 74 6.49 -2.73 -10.51
N LYS A 75 6.78 -2.71 -11.82
CA LYS A 75 8.13 -2.93 -12.35
C LYS A 75 9.02 -1.68 -12.26
N GLN A 76 8.44 -0.48 -12.15
CA GLN A 76 9.19 0.77 -12.07
C GLN A 76 9.71 1.06 -10.65
N VAL A 77 9.08 0.49 -9.62
CA VAL A 77 9.53 0.64 -8.24
C VAL A 77 10.20 -0.66 -7.81
N TRP A 78 11.53 -0.66 -7.80
CA TRP A 78 12.31 -1.76 -7.25
C TRP A 78 11.97 -1.95 -5.76
N GLY A 79 11.12 -2.93 -5.45
CA GLY A 79 10.91 -3.42 -4.08
C GLY A 79 9.58 -3.10 -3.40
N GLU A 80 8.61 -2.46 -4.07
CA GLU A 80 7.28 -2.26 -3.46
C GLU A 80 6.27 -3.29 -3.98
N VAL A 81 5.92 -4.25 -3.12
CA VAL A 81 4.80 -5.18 -3.35
C VAL A 81 3.55 -4.55 -2.75
N PHE A 82 2.56 -4.26 -3.59
CA PHE A 82 1.31 -3.64 -3.15
C PHE A 82 0.23 -4.70 -2.94
N PHE A 83 -0.19 -4.86 -1.69
CA PHE A 83 -1.42 -5.58 -1.33
C PHE A 83 -2.51 -4.54 -1.10
N ARG A 84 -3.62 -4.61 -1.85
CA ARG A 84 -4.77 -3.74 -1.63
C ARG A 84 -6.03 -4.57 -1.43
N ASN A 85 -6.70 -4.34 -0.30
CA ASN A 85 -8.08 -4.72 -0.10
C ASN A 85 -8.96 -3.68 -0.78
N ILE A 86 -9.85 -4.14 -1.66
CA ILE A 86 -10.95 -3.35 -2.19
C ILE A 86 -12.18 -3.96 -1.55
N PHE A 87 -12.60 -3.38 -0.44
CA PHE A 87 -13.88 -3.72 0.17
C PHE A 87 -14.98 -3.16 -0.73
N TYR A 88 -15.92 -4.02 -1.14
CA TYR A 88 -17.27 -3.60 -1.49
C TYR A 88 -18.04 -3.30 -0.20
#